data_AF-A0A353QCR2-F1
#
_entry.id   AF-A0A353QCR2-F1
#
_cell.length_a   1.000
_cell.length_b   1.000
_cell.length_c   1.000
_cell.angle_alpha   90.00
_cell.angle_beta   90.00
_cell.angle_gamma   90.00
#
_symmetry.space_group_name_H-M   'P 1'
#
loop_
_entity.id
_entity.type
_entity.pdbx_description
1 polymer ?
#
loop_
_entity_poly.entity_id
_entity_poly.type
_entity_poly.pdbx_seq_one_letter_code
_entity_poly.pdbx_strand_id
1 'polypeptide(L)'
;MLSCTSNSKKTENSMNNHFEKGTFGYDLNYLSEKDSLIVLKSADERAQVIVSPAYQAKVFTSTTGGAEGKSLGFVNYKVFDSGVVDEHMNGYGGENRFWLGPEGGQYSIYFQPDAEQVYDNWHTPPAIDTEAWKVQSASDQEAVLTKKMELKNYKGSTLKISVERKIALLQAADLSRTLGMTLPDGAAAVAYATDNKITNGNDFEWTPETGTVCIWMLDMFNPSDSAVTVVPYNEGNDKELGAVATTDYFGEIPSDRIRYENGTLYLKTDGKYRSKLGMNAKRTKAVAGNYDPISRRLTVITFDADPESTYLNQEWNPAKDPLKGDALNAYNDGPLDDGSIMGPFLELESCSPVAFLKSGESLSHTHHVYHFTGDEAALSPICEKLLGVSLKQVKTIFK
;
A
#
# COMPACT_ATOMS: atom_id res chain seq x y z
N MET A 1 -64.38 1.41 25.32
CA MET A 1 -63.85 2.36 24.33
C MET A 1 -62.36 2.09 24.19
N LEU A 2 -61.91 1.90 22.96
CA LEU A 2 -60.58 1.44 22.60
C LEU A 2 -59.50 2.47 22.97
N SER A 3 -58.40 1.99 23.55
CA SER A 3 -57.15 2.75 23.71
C SER A 3 -56.23 2.37 22.56
N CYS A 4 -55.89 3.35 21.72
CA CYS A 4 -54.99 3.22 20.59
C CYS A 4 -53.54 3.38 21.06
N THR A 5 -52.79 2.28 21.08
CA THR A 5 -51.32 2.33 21.19
C THR A 5 -50.74 2.40 19.78
N SER A 6 -50.24 3.58 19.40
CA SER A 6 -49.51 3.79 18.14
C SER A 6 -48.14 3.11 18.22
N ASN A 7 -48.03 1.94 17.61
CA ASN A 7 -46.75 1.26 17.42
C ASN A 7 -46.10 1.83 16.14
N SER A 8 -45.13 2.73 16.31
CA SER A 8 -44.34 3.24 15.18
C SER A 8 -43.41 2.14 14.68
N LYS A 9 -43.77 1.51 13.56
CA LYS A 9 -42.88 0.64 12.80
C LYS A 9 -41.64 1.45 12.40
N LYS A 10 -40.47 1.07 12.93
CA LYS A 10 -39.20 1.34 12.27
C LYS A 10 -39.23 0.63 10.93
N THR A 11 -39.29 1.39 9.86
CA THR A 11 -39.04 0.92 8.50
C THR A 11 -37.55 0.61 8.38
N GLU A 12 -37.16 -0.63 8.70
CA GLU A 12 -35.95 -1.23 8.15
C GLU A 12 -36.17 -1.42 6.65
N ASN A 13 -35.87 -0.37 5.88
CA ASN A 13 -35.69 -0.47 4.44
C ASN A 13 -34.24 -0.89 4.19
N SER A 14 -33.88 -2.10 4.61
CA SER A 14 -32.71 -2.80 4.06
C SER A 14 -33.14 -3.33 2.69
N MET A 15 -32.96 -2.52 1.65
CA MET A 15 -32.87 -3.10 0.31
C MET A 15 -31.58 -3.92 0.30
N ASN A 16 -31.72 -5.25 0.43
CA ASN A 16 -30.67 -6.22 0.13
C ASN A 16 -30.32 -6.07 -1.36
N ASN A 17 -29.53 -5.06 -1.71
CA ASN A 17 -28.85 -5.02 -3.00
C ASN A 17 -27.79 -6.13 -2.92
N HIS A 18 -28.11 -7.27 -3.54
CA HIS A 18 -27.18 -8.39 -3.68
C HIS A 18 -26.10 -8.00 -4.69
N PHE A 19 -25.03 -7.39 -4.22
CA PHE A 19 -23.83 -7.11 -5.00
C PHE A 19 -23.03 -8.39 -5.25
N GLU A 20 -22.41 -8.51 -6.42
CA GLU A 20 -21.51 -9.64 -6.75
C GLU A 20 -20.18 -9.51 -5.99
N LYS A 21 -19.62 -10.64 -5.54
CA LYS A 21 -18.29 -10.67 -4.90
C LYS A 21 -17.23 -10.06 -5.81
N GLY A 22 -16.42 -9.14 -5.27
CA GLY A 22 -15.42 -8.38 -6.02
C GLY A 22 -15.91 -7.01 -6.52
N THR A 23 -17.18 -6.66 -6.25
CA THR A 23 -17.65 -5.27 -6.36
C THR A 23 -17.45 -4.51 -5.06
N PHE A 24 -17.39 -3.18 -5.17
CA PHE A 24 -17.23 -2.27 -4.04
C PHE A 24 -18.38 -2.40 -3.03
N GLY A 25 -19.62 -2.50 -3.52
CA GLY A 25 -20.80 -2.65 -2.69
C GLY A 25 -20.82 -3.97 -1.91
N TYR A 26 -20.31 -5.05 -2.52
CA TYR A 26 -20.12 -6.31 -1.80
C TYR A 26 -19.10 -6.15 -0.68
N ASP A 27 -17.95 -5.54 -0.96
CA ASP A 27 -16.90 -5.33 0.04
C ASP A 27 -17.33 -4.40 1.16
N LEU A 28 -18.05 -3.33 0.83
CA LEU A 28 -18.63 -2.43 1.81
C LEU A 28 -19.58 -3.17 2.75
N ASN A 29 -20.50 -3.98 2.21
CA ASN A 29 -21.42 -4.76 3.02
C ASN A 29 -20.67 -5.78 3.90
N TYR A 30 -19.75 -6.55 3.30
CA TYR A 30 -18.99 -7.59 3.98
C TYR A 30 -18.10 -7.04 5.10
N LEU A 31 -17.43 -5.92 4.87
CA LEU A 31 -16.51 -5.30 5.83
C LEU A 31 -17.26 -4.52 6.92
N SER A 32 -18.45 -3.97 6.62
CA SER A 32 -19.28 -3.27 7.62
C SER A 32 -19.79 -4.18 8.74
N GLU A 33 -19.82 -5.49 8.52
CA GLU A 33 -20.10 -6.47 9.56
C GLU A 33 -18.96 -6.60 10.59
N LYS A 34 -17.76 -6.10 10.25
CA LYS A 34 -16.50 -6.33 10.98
C LYS A 34 -15.89 -5.06 11.54
N ASP A 35 -16.25 -3.91 10.99
CA ASP A 35 -15.77 -2.59 11.44
C ASP A 35 -16.82 -1.50 11.17
N SER A 36 -16.73 -0.41 11.94
CA SER A 36 -17.39 0.85 11.64
C SER A 36 -16.60 1.61 10.58
N LEU A 37 -16.84 1.25 9.31
CA LEU A 37 -16.13 1.82 8.17
C LEU A 37 -16.41 3.31 7.96
N ILE A 38 -15.42 3.99 7.39
CA ILE A 38 -15.55 5.34 6.84
C ILE A 38 -15.49 5.23 5.32
N VAL A 39 -16.47 5.81 4.63
CA VAL A 39 -16.49 5.84 3.15
C VAL A 39 -16.24 7.25 2.67
N LEU A 40 -15.13 7.45 1.97
CA LEU A 40 -14.87 8.67 1.23
C LEU A 40 -15.50 8.53 -0.16
N LYS A 41 -16.13 9.59 -0.68
CA LYS A 41 -16.87 9.55 -1.94
C LYS A 41 -16.87 10.88 -2.68
N SER A 42 -16.77 10.83 -4.00
CA SER A 42 -16.96 12.01 -4.85
C SER A 42 -18.43 12.47 -4.80
N ALA A 43 -18.69 13.69 -5.23
CA ALA A 43 -20.04 14.26 -5.25
C ALA A 43 -21.03 13.48 -6.14
N ASP A 44 -20.54 12.82 -7.19
CA ASP A 44 -21.32 11.93 -8.06
C ASP A 44 -21.36 10.47 -7.57
N GLU A 45 -20.71 10.20 -6.43
CA GLU A 45 -20.57 8.90 -5.79
C GLU A 45 -19.95 7.80 -6.67
N ARG A 46 -19.26 8.19 -7.75
CA ARG A 46 -18.56 7.25 -8.64
C ARG A 46 -17.22 6.82 -8.07
N ALA A 47 -16.41 7.77 -7.63
CA ALA A 47 -15.15 7.51 -6.96
C ALA A 47 -15.41 7.31 -5.47
N GLN A 48 -15.11 6.13 -4.94
CA GLN A 48 -15.29 5.82 -3.52
C GLN A 48 -14.10 5.06 -2.94
N VAL A 49 -13.86 5.22 -1.64
CA VAL A 49 -12.74 4.63 -0.89
C VAL A 49 -13.25 4.14 0.46
N ILE A 50 -12.96 2.88 0.81
CA ILE A 50 -13.28 2.30 2.14
C ILE A 50 -12.07 2.42 3.06
N VAL A 51 -12.24 3.16 4.15
CA VAL A 51 -11.26 3.30 5.23
C VAL A 51 -11.74 2.55 6.46
N SER A 52 -10.85 1.80 7.09
CA SER A 52 -11.18 0.97 8.25
C SER A 52 -10.37 1.38 9.48
N PRO A 53 -11.00 1.97 10.51
CA PRO A 53 -10.36 2.21 11.80
C PRO A 53 -9.91 0.94 12.52
N ALA A 54 -10.67 -0.16 12.47
CA ALA A 54 -10.35 -1.38 13.24
C ALA A 54 -9.11 -2.10 12.69
N TYR A 55 -8.96 -2.11 11.37
CA TYR A 55 -7.83 -2.75 10.69
C TYR A 55 -6.81 -1.69 10.27
N GLN A 56 -6.09 -1.14 11.25
CA GLN A 56 -4.89 -0.35 11.02
C GLN A 56 -5.06 0.99 10.26
N ALA A 57 -6.24 1.61 10.33
CA ALA A 57 -6.54 2.81 9.53
C ALA A 57 -6.23 2.62 8.03
N LYS A 58 -6.33 1.39 7.50
CA LYS A 58 -5.99 1.11 6.10
C LYS A 58 -7.12 1.52 5.16
N VAL A 59 -6.74 1.75 3.91
CA VAL A 59 -7.70 1.72 2.80
C VAL A 59 -7.86 0.25 2.41
N PHE A 60 -9.08 -0.28 2.49
CA PHE A 60 -9.32 -1.66 2.06
C PHE A 60 -9.40 -1.76 0.55
N THR A 61 -10.19 -0.88 -0.07
CA THR A 61 -10.42 -0.86 -1.51
C THR A 61 -10.99 0.49 -1.92
N SER A 62 -10.82 0.82 -3.19
CA SER A 62 -11.45 1.94 -3.88
C SER A 62 -12.18 1.46 -5.14
N THR A 63 -12.95 2.36 -5.76
CA THR A 63 -13.65 2.09 -7.01
C THR A 63 -13.81 3.34 -7.86
N THR A 64 -13.81 3.15 -9.19
CA THR A 64 -14.21 4.17 -10.19
C THR A 64 -15.71 4.12 -10.51
N GLY A 65 -16.42 3.12 -9.95
CA GLY A 65 -17.73 2.67 -10.43
C GLY A 65 -18.89 2.81 -9.47
N GLY A 66 -18.72 3.47 -8.32
CA GLY A 66 -19.67 3.44 -7.20
C GLY A 66 -19.88 2.01 -6.68
N ALA A 67 -21.00 1.76 -5.98
CA ALA A 67 -21.26 0.47 -5.34
C ALA A 67 -21.26 -0.74 -6.31
N GLU A 68 -21.70 -0.56 -7.55
CA GLU A 68 -21.69 -1.61 -8.59
C GLU A 68 -20.31 -1.75 -9.28
N GLY A 69 -19.40 -0.82 -9.00
CA GLY A 69 -18.04 -0.82 -9.54
C GLY A 69 -17.20 -1.95 -8.96
N LYS A 70 -16.15 -2.34 -9.67
CA LYS A 70 -15.15 -3.29 -9.15
C LYS A 70 -14.42 -2.68 -7.95
N SER A 71 -14.09 -3.54 -7.00
CA SER A 71 -13.05 -3.27 -6.00
C SER A 71 -11.68 -3.35 -6.64
N LEU A 72 -10.83 -2.38 -6.32
CA LEU A 72 -9.51 -2.23 -6.95
C LEU A 72 -8.38 -2.72 -6.05
N GLY A 73 -8.61 -2.74 -4.73
CA GLY A 73 -7.73 -3.32 -3.72
C GLY A 73 -7.91 -4.83 -3.53
N PHE A 74 -6.91 -5.47 -2.94
CA PHE A 74 -6.98 -6.86 -2.52
C PHE A 74 -7.59 -6.97 -1.12
N VAL A 75 -8.70 -7.70 -0.99
CA VAL A 75 -9.35 -8.03 0.29
C VAL A 75 -9.22 -9.54 0.54
N ASN A 76 -8.63 -9.93 1.66
CA ASN A 76 -8.39 -11.34 1.96
C ASN A 76 -9.54 -11.95 2.76
N TYR A 77 -10.65 -12.27 2.09
CA TYR A 77 -11.83 -12.87 2.75
C TYR A 77 -11.50 -14.16 3.52
N LYS A 78 -10.51 -14.95 3.06
CA LYS A 78 -10.14 -16.21 3.74
C LYS A 78 -9.63 -15.96 5.16
N VAL A 79 -8.80 -14.92 5.34
CA VAL A 79 -8.26 -14.56 6.67
C VAL A 79 -9.39 -14.08 7.58
N PHE A 80 -10.28 -13.23 7.08
CA PHE A 80 -11.45 -12.79 7.84
C PHE A 80 -12.39 -13.94 8.24
N ASP A 81 -12.71 -14.82 7.28
CA ASP A 81 -13.66 -15.93 7.49
C ASP A 81 -13.07 -17.02 8.40
N SER A 82 -11.74 -17.08 8.54
CA SER A 82 -11.09 -18.01 9.47
C SER A 82 -11.46 -17.73 10.93
N GLY A 83 -11.68 -16.45 11.28
CA GLY A 83 -11.86 -16.00 12.66
C GLY A 83 -10.64 -16.24 13.57
N VAL A 84 -9.51 -16.68 13.00
CA VAL A 84 -8.27 -16.96 13.73
C VAL A 84 -7.39 -15.73 13.67
N VAL A 85 -6.94 -15.29 14.84
CA VAL A 85 -5.86 -14.30 14.94
C VAL A 85 -4.55 -15.06 14.91
N ASP A 86 -3.78 -14.86 13.84
CA ASP A 86 -2.46 -15.43 13.64
C ASP A 86 -1.42 -14.68 14.49
N GLU A 87 -0.46 -15.40 15.08
CA GLU A 87 0.55 -14.80 15.96
C GLU A 87 1.68 -14.08 15.20
N HIS A 88 1.90 -14.44 13.93
CA HIS A 88 2.91 -13.83 13.07
C HIS A 88 2.37 -12.60 12.37
N MET A 89 1.27 -12.74 11.61
CA MET A 89 0.61 -11.62 10.93
C MET A 89 -0.79 -11.96 10.46
N ASN A 90 -1.69 -10.98 10.59
CA ASN A 90 -3.06 -11.09 10.11
C ASN A 90 -3.23 -10.38 8.75
N GLY A 91 -2.94 -11.12 7.67
CA GLY A 91 -2.94 -10.64 6.29
C GLY A 91 -4.32 -10.34 5.69
N TYR A 92 -5.12 -9.44 6.29
CA TYR A 92 -6.48 -9.06 5.85
C TYR A 92 -6.56 -8.43 4.44
N GLY A 93 -5.42 -8.14 3.81
CA GLY A 93 -5.34 -7.33 2.61
C GLY A 93 -5.34 -5.82 2.92
N GLY A 94 -5.63 -5.03 1.89
CA GLY A 94 -5.71 -3.58 1.95
C GLY A 94 -5.00 -2.90 0.79
N GLU A 95 -5.75 -2.12 0.02
CA GLU A 95 -5.23 -1.33 -1.09
C GLU A 95 -4.12 -0.35 -0.70
N ASN A 96 -4.14 0.19 0.53
CA ASN A 96 -3.05 1.00 1.05
C ASN A 96 -2.97 0.86 2.57
N ARG A 97 -1.83 0.35 3.05
CA ARG A 97 -1.56 0.06 4.46
C ARG A 97 -0.38 0.88 4.95
N PHE A 98 -0.55 1.48 6.13
CA PHE A 98 0.59 2.00 6.89
C PHE A 98 1.45 0.84 7.37
N TRP A 99 2.73 1.06 7.62
CA TRP A 99 3.63 0.09 8.22
C TRP A 99 4.85 0.83 8.75
N LEU A 100 5.68 0.12 9.50
CA LEU A 100 6.92 0.67 10.03
C LEU A 100 8.08 -0.26 9.64
N GLY A 101 9.06 0.28 8.95
CA GLY A 101 10.33 -0.39 8.73
C GLY A 101 11.34 -0.11 9.86
N PRO A 102 12.42 -0.89 9.98
CA PRO A 102 12.71 -2.01 9.12
C PRO A 102 12.02 -3.30 9.59
N GLU A 103 11.63 -4.17 8.68
CA GLU A 103 11.09 -5.49 9.06
C GLU A 103 12.15 -6.38 9.69
N GLY A 104 13.31 -6.50 9.03
CA GLY A 104 14.48 -7.18 9.55
C GLY A 104 15.61 -6.23 9.97
N GLY A 105 16.79 -6.79 10.14
CA GLY A 105 18.01 -6.03 10.39
C GLY A 105 18.14 -5.54 11.84
N GLN A 106 19.13 -4.67 12.06
CA GLN A 106 19.57 -4.29 13.40
C GLN A 106 18.59 -3.40 14.17
N TYR A 107 17.64 -2.76 13.48
CA TYR A 107 16.65 -1.87 14.10
C TYR A 107 15.23 -2.44 14.06
N SER A 108 15.07 -3.71 13.68
CA SER A 108 13.75 -4.34 13.54
C SER A 108 12.89 -4.17 14.79
N ILE A 109 11.58 -3.97 14.58
CA ILE A 109 10.54 -3.98 15.61
C ILE A 109 9.72 -5.29 15.59
N TYR A 110 10.12 -6.26 14.78
CA TYR A 110 9.40 -7.52 14.52
C TYR A 110 10.07 -8.73 15.17
N PHE A 111 11.31 -8.56 15.64
CA PHE A 111 12.09 -9.59 16.30
C PHE A 111 12.46 -9.15 17.72
N GLN A 112 12.42 -10.08 18.68
CA GLN A 112 13.01 -9.84 19.99
C GLN A 112 14.53 -9.64 19.86
N PRO A 113 15.16 -8.86 20.75
CA PRO A 113 16.62 -8.74 20.79
C PRO A 113 17.30 -10.11 20.83
N ASP A 114 18.37 -10.25 20.05
CA ASP A 114 19.20 -11.45 19.90
C ASP A 114 18.49 -12.68 19.32
N ALA A 115 17.20 -12.59 18.96
CA ALA A 115 16.49 -13.67 18.29
C ALA A 115 16.98 -13.83 16.84
N GLU A 116 17.10 -15.08 16.38
CA GLU A 116 17.43 -15.35 14.98
C GLU A 116 16.31 -14.78 14.08
N GLN A 117 16.67 -14.06 13.02
CA GLN A 117 15.71 -13.42 12.10
C GLN A 117 15.19 -14.45 11.10
N VAL A 118 14.34 -15.34 11.59
CA VAL A 118 13.63 -16.40 10.86
C VAL A 118 12.13 -16.33 11.16
N TYR A 119 11.31 -16.97 10.32
CA TYR A 119 9.84 -16.84 10.38
C TYR A 119 9.26 -17.14 11.76
N ASP A 120 9.74 -18.20 12.42
CA ASP A 120 9.28 -18.61 13.75
C ASP A 120 9.43 -17.53 14.84
N ASN A 121 10.36 -16.57 14.66
CA ASN A 121 10.59 -15.48 15.62
C ASN A 121 10.03 -14.13 15.15
N TRP A 122 9.44 -14.09 13.95
CA TRP A 122 8.93 -12.87 13.34
C TRP A 122 7.48 -12.63 13.78
N HIS A 123 7.21 -11.45 14.36
CA HIS A 123 5.86 -11.09 14.78
C HIS A 123 5.54 -9.65 14.41
N THR A 124 4.40 -9.43 13.79
CA THR A 124 3.90 -8.09 13.52
C THR A 124 3.42 -7.43 14.82
N PRO A 125 3.86 -6.20 15.14
CA PRO A 125 3.32 -5.47 16.29
C PRO A 125 1.80 -5.26 16.18
N PRO A 126 1.00 -5.61 17.20
CA PRO A 126 -0.46 -5.52 17.15
C PRO A 126 -1.00 -4.13 16.75
N ALA A 127 -0.29 -3.06 17.14
CA ALA A 127 -0.64 -1.68 16.81
C ALA A 127 -0.66 -1.39 15.29
N ILE A 128 0.04 -2.18 14.50
CA ILE A 128 0.05 -2.12 13.02
C ILE A 128 -0.55 -3.38 12.37
N ASP A 129 -1.28 -4.23 13.12
CA ASP A 129 -1.88 -5.47 12.59
C ASP A 129 -3.37 -5.60 12.95
N THR A 130 -3.66 -5.77 14.24
CA THR A 130 -4.97 -6.21 14.75
C THR A 130 -5.66 -5.16 15.62
N GLU A 131 -4.92 -4.17 16.13
CA GLU A 131 -5.52 -3.16 17.00
C GLU A 131 -6.18 -2.02 16.22
N ALA A 132 -7.35 -1.60 16.70
CA ALA A 132 -8.05 -0.45 16.18
C ALA A 132 -7.29 0.87 16.40
N TRP A 133 -7.47 1.79 15.46
CA TRP A 133 -6.99 3.16 15.49
C TRP A 133 -8.12 4.12 15.88
N LYS A 134 -7.76 5.24 16.49
CA LYS A 134 -8.74 6.25 16.91
C LYS A 134 -9.06 7.17 15.73
N VAL A 135 -10.33 7.26 15.36
CA VAL A 135 -10.81 8.30 14.44
C VAL A 135 -10.76 9.66 15.15
N GLN A 136 -10.01 10.60 14.59
CA GLN A 136 -9.93 11.99 15.06
C GLN A 136 -10.94 12.88 14.33
N SER A 137 -11.07 12.71 13.02
CA SER A 137 -12.08 13.37 12.20
C SER A 137 -12.41 12.51 10.98
N ALA A 138 -13.61 12.65 10.45
CA ALA A 138 -14.05 11.99 9.23
C ALA A 138 -15.11 12.85 8.51
N SER A 139 -15.08 12.80 7.19
CA SER A 139 -16.05 13.41 6.28
C SER A 139 -16.14 12.55 5.01
N ASP A 140 -16.99 12.94 4.07
CA ASP A 140 -17.07 12.27 2.76
C ASP A 140 -15.78 12.46 1.92
N GLN A 141 -14.87 13.36 2.27
CA GLN A 141 -13.66 13.65 1.47
C GLN A 141 -12.36 13.23 2.15
N GLU A 142 -12.34 13.20 3.48
CA GLU A 142 -11.13 12.87 4.24
C GLU A 142 -11.44 12.20 5.58
N ALA A 143 -10.50 11.40 6.04
CA ALA A 143 -10.46 10.82 7.38
C ALA A 143 -9.08 11.03 8.00
N VAL A 144 -9.03 11.39 9.29
CA VAL A 144 -7.81 11.47 10.08
C VAL A 144 -7.91 10.48 11.23
N LEU A 145 -6.94 9.58 11.31
CA LEU A 145 -6.85 8.54 12.32
C LEU A 145 -5.53 8.63 13.07
N THR A 146 -5.54 8.26 14.34
CA THR A 146 -4.37 8.36 15.21
C THR A 146 -4.13 7.08 16.00
N LYS A 147 -2.87 6.80 16.30
CA LYS A 147 -2.44 5.68 17.12
C LYS A 147 -1.24 6.08 17.96
N LYS A 148 -1.17 5.57 19.19
CA LYS A 148 0.05 5.58 19.99
C LYS A 148 0.49 4.15 20.20
N MET A 149 1.79 3.91 20.15
CA MET A 149 2.36 2.57 20.27
C MET A 149 3.71 2.63 20.98
N GLU A 150 4.04 1.54 21.67
CA GLU A 150 5.35 1.31 22.27
C GLU A 150 5.95 0.06 21.61
N LEU A 151 7.05 0.22 20.89
CA LEU A 151 7.64 -0.83 20.08
C LEU A 151 9.06 -1.10 20.55
N LYS A 152 9.31 -2.32 21.05
CA LYS A 152 10.64 -2.74 21.40
C LYS A 152 11.38 -3.15 20.13
N ASN A 153 12.53 -2.54 19.87
CA ASN A 153 13.36 -2.87 18.72
C ASN A 153 14.43 -3.91 19.07
N TYR A 154 15.11 -4.40 18.03
CA TYR A 154 16.15 -5.42 18.12
C TYR A 154 17.41 -4.95 18.87
N LYS A 155 17.66 -3.63 18.97
CA LYS A 155 18.70 -3.05 19.86
C LYS A 155 18.30 -3.06 21.34
N GLY A 156 17.04 -3.42 21.65
CA GLY A 156 16.50 -3.45 23.02
C GLY A 156 15.84 -2.16 23.49
N SER A 157 15.84 -1.09 22.69
CA SER A 157 15.16 0.16 23.04
C SER A 157 13.65 0.04 22.82
N THR A 158 12.86 0.73 23.64
CA THR A 158 11.41 0.85 23.43
C THR A 158 11.08 2.21 22.83
N LEU A 159 10.72 2.22 21.56
CA LEU A 159 10.33 3.41 20.81
C LEU A 159 8.87 3.75 21.13
N LYS A 160 8.62 4.95 21.63
CA LYS A 160 7.28 5.50 21.87
C LYS A 160 6.90 6.33 20.66
N ILE A 161 5.95 5.84 19.87
CA ILE A 161 5.58 6.46 18.59
C ILE A 161 4.14 6.93 18.68
N SER A 162 3.91 8.19 18.30
CA SER A 162 2.56 8.67 17.95
C SER A 162 2.46 8.73 16.44
N VAL A 163 1.36 8.22 15.89
CA VAL A 163 1.07 8.22 14.45
C VAL A 163 -0.20 9.01 14.20
N GLU A 164 -0.15 9.88 13.20
CA GLU A 164 -1.30 10.54 12.58
C GLU A 164 -1.33 10.16 11.10
N ARG A 165 -2.46 9.64 10.64
CA ARG A 165 -2.66 9.22 9.26
C ARG A 165 -3.89 9.92 8.72
N LYS A 166 -3.69 10.75 7.71
CA LYS A 166 -4.74 11.41 6.95
C LYS A 166 -4.92 10.70 5.63
N ILE A 167 -6.16 10.35 5.29
CA ILE A 167 -6.55 9.75 4.01
C ILE A 167 -7.54 10.70 3.35
N ALA A 168 -7.27 11.13 2.12
CA ALA A 168 -8.08 12.12 1.43
C ALA A 168 -8.35 11.72 -0.03
N LEU A 169 -9.61 11.78 -0.44
CA LEU A 169 -10.01 11.56 -1.83
C LEU A 169 -9.57 12.76 -2.69
N LEU A 170 -8.84 12.50 -3.77
CA LEU A 170 -8.44 13.53 -4.72
C LEU A 170 -9.60 13.86 -5.66
N GLN A 171 -9.92 15.15 -5.74
CA GLN A 171 -10.98 15.62 -6.63
C GLN A 171 -10.49 15.70 -8.07
N ALA A 172 -11.42 15.78 -9.03
CA ALA A 172 -11.08 15.89 -10.45
C ALA A 172 -10.11 17.05 -10.77
N ALA A 173 -10.23 18.17 -10.04
CA ALA A 173 -9.33 19.32 -10.19
C ALA A 173 -7.90 19.01 -9.71
N ASP A 174 -7.76 18.25 -8.62
CA ASP A 174 -6.46 17.82 -8.09
C ASP A 174 -5.84 16.77 -9.02
N LEU A 175 -6.64 15.81 -9.49
CA LEU A 175 -6.21 14.83 -10.48
C LEU A 175 -5.69 15.51 -11.75
N SER A 176 -6.42 16.46 -12.32
CA SER A 176 -5.98 17.19 -13.52
C SER A 176 -4.66 17.95 -13.29
N ARG A 177 -4.50 18.54 -12.11
CA ARG A 177 -3.27 19.25 -11.72
C ARG A 177 -2.10 18.28 -11.61
N THR A 178 -2.29 17.14 -10.93
CA THR A 178 -1.23 16.14 -10.72
C THR A 178 -0.84 15.44 -12.03
N LEU A 179 -1.82 15.07 -12.86
CA LEU A 179 -1.58 14.47 -14.17
C LEU A 179 -0.93 15.45 -15.15
N GLY A 180 -1.11 16.77 -14.95
CA GLY A 180 -0.74 17.79 -15.92
C GLY A 180 -1.48 17.62 -17.26
N MET A 181 -2.66 17.02 -17.22
CA MET A 181 -3.57 16.83 -18.35
C MET A 181 -5.00 16.62 -17.86
N THR A 182 -5.98 16.89 -18.73
CA THR A 182 -7.37 16.49 -18.50
C THR A 182 -7.49 14.98 -18.65
N LEU A 183 -8.31 14.34 -17.82
CA LEU A 183 -8.62 12.92 -17.95
C LEU A 183 -9.23 12.65 -19.35
N PRO A 184 -8.66 11.73 -20.15
CA PRO A 184 -9.19 11.42 -21.49
C PRO A 184 -10.62 10.90 -21.45
N ASP A 185 -11.40 11.23 -22.48
CA ASP A 185 -12.75 10.70 -22.66
C ASP A 185 -12.72 9.15 -22.67
N GLY A 186 -13.64 8.55 -21.93
CA GLY A 186 -13.71 7.08 -21.78
C GLY A 186 -12.81 6.49 -20.70
N ALA A 187 -11.99 7.29 -20.02
CA ALA A 187 -11.33 6.90 -18.78
C ALA A 187 -12.16 7.33 -17.55
N ALA A 188 -12.33 6.43 -16.60
CA ALA A 188 -12.82 6.73 -15.26
C ALA A 188 -11.67 6.64 -14.26
N ALA A 189 -11.72 7.43 -13.19
CA ALA A 189 -10.64 7.51 -12.22
C ALA A 189 -11.15 7.54 -10.77
N VAL A 190 -10.36 6.98 -9.87
CA VAL A 190 -10.40 7.20 -8.42
C VAL A 190 -8.97 7.38 -7.96
N ALA A 191 -8.76 8.36 -7.09
CA ALA A 191 -7.44 8.61 -6.54
C ALA A 191 -7.55 9.16 -5.13
N TYR A 192 -6.58 8.84 -4.29
CA TYR A 192 -6.49 9.36 -2.94
C TYR A 192 -5.04 9.55 -2.53
N ALA A 193 -4.85 10.42 -1.55
CA ALA A 193 -3.58 10.64 -0.88
C ALA A 193 -3.65 10.10 0.54
N THR A 194 -2.51 9.61 1.02
CA THR A 194 -2.26 9.37 2.44
C THR A 194 -1.10 10.24 2.90
N ASP A 195 -1.29 11.03 3.94
CA ASP A 195 -0.23 11.73 4.66
C ASP A 195 -0.05 11.01 6.00
N ASN A 196 1.15 10.48 6.19
CA ASN A 196 1.49 9.62 7.31
C ASN A 196 2.57 10.30 8.11
N LYS A 197 2.27 10.62 9.36
CA LYS A 197 3.18 11.31 10.25
C LYS A 197 3.49 10.47 11.47
N ILE A 198 4.77 10.31 11.77
CA ILE A 198 5.24 9.72 13.02
C ILE A 198 5.91 10.79 13.87
N THR A 199 5.70 10.72 15.18
CA THR A 199 6.30 11.62 16.17
C THR A 199 6.99 10.81 17.25
N ASN A 200 8.23 11.18 17.58
CA ASN A 200 8.96 10.58 18.69
C ASN A 200 8.37 11.05 20.03
N GLY A 201 7.78 10.13 20.78
CA GLY A 201 7.20 10.34 22.11
C GLY A 201 8.11 9.90 23.27
N ASN A 202 9.34 9.50 22.99
CA ASN A 202 10.36 9.26 24.02
C ASN A 202 10.89 10.59 24.57
N ASP A 203 11.56 10.51 25.72
CA ASP A 203 12.38 11.57 26.30
C ASP A 203 13.84 11.52 25.79
N PHE A 204 14.13 10.66 24.81
CA PHE A 204 15.43 10.50 24.16
C PHE A 204 15.31 10.54 22.64
N GLU A 205 16.42 10.86 21.97
CA GLU A 205 16.53 10.89 20.50
C GLU A 205 16.70 9.48 19.92
N TRP A 206 16.07 9.22 18.78
CA TRP A 206 16.32 8.01 18.01
C TRP A 206 17.62 8.17 17.23
N THR A 207 18.59 7.29 17.47
CA THR A 207 19.95 7.33 16.93
C THR A 207 20.35 5.92 16.47
N PRO A 208 21.51 5.74 15.80
CA PRO A 208 22.01 4.39 15.48
C PRO A 208 22.17 3.46 16.71
N GLU A 209 22.46 4.02 17.88
CA GLU A 209 22.63 3.27 19.13
C GLU A 209 21.30 2.85 19.74
N THR A 210 20.31 3.74 19.75
CA THR A 210 18.97 3.42 20.27
C THR A 210 18.15 2.63 19.25
N GLY A 211 18.49 2.70 17.97
CA GLY A 211 17.71 2.18 16.86
C GLY A 211 16.57 3.12 16.49
N THR A 212 16.00 2.91 15.30
CA THR A 212 15.01 3.81 14.71
C THR A 212 14.11 3.06 13.72
N VAL A 213 13.14 3.77 13.15
CA VAL A 213 12.17 3.27 12.17
C VAL A 213 12.12 4.16 10.93
N CYS A 214 11.40 3.71 9.90
CA CYS A 214 10.90 4.53 8.80
C CYS A 214 9.41 4.23 8.58
N ILE A 215 8.69 5.15 7.94
CA ILE A 215 7.34 4.87 7.46
C ILE A 215 7.46 4.02 6.21
N TRP A 216 6.65 2.98 6.11
CA TRP A 216 6.57 2.13 4.92
C TRP A 216 5.11 1.98 4.51
N MET A 217 4.81 2.31 3.26
CA MET A 217 3.50 2.18 2.64
C MET A 217 3.47 0.93 1.78
N LEU A 218 2.48 0.06 2.02
CA LEU A 218 2.27 -1.16 1.25
C LEU A 218 0.90 -1.12 0.60
N ASP A 219 0.86 -1.19 -0.73
CA ASP A 219 -0.38 -1.20 -1.48
C ASP A 219 -0.66 -2.57 -2.08
N MET A 220 -1.68 -3.28 -1.61
CA MET A 220 -2.01 -4.60 -2.12
C MET A 220 -3.10 -4.53 -3.18
N PHE A 221 -2.76 -4.91 -4.41
CA PHE A 221 -3.68 -4.95 -5.54
C PHE A 221 -3.91 -6.37 -6.05
N ASN A 222 -5.08 -6.59 -6.66
CA ASN A 222 -5.37 -7.86 -7.34
C ASN A 222 -4.44 -8.05 -8.55
N PRO A 223 -3.77 -9.20 -8.70
CA PRO A 223 -2.92 -9.50 -9.85
C PRO A 223 -3.77 -10.01 -11.01
N SER A 224 -3.14 -10.21 -12.16
CA SER A 224 -3.77 -10.78 -13.35
C SER A 224 -2.74 -11.48 -14.21
N ASP A 225 -3.17 -12.50 -14.95
CA ASP A 225 -2.34 -13.30 -15.86
C ASP A 225 -1.56 -12.49 -16.90
N SER A 226 -1.95 -11.23 -17.13
CA SER A 226 -1.29 -10.31 -18.05
C SER A 226 -0.85 -8.99 -17.39
N ALA A 227 -0.89 -8.91 -16.07
CA ALA A 227 -0.48 -7.71 -15.34
C ALA A 227 1.03 -7.51 -15.39
N VAL A 228 1.43 -6.28 -15.68
CA VAL A 228 2.83 -5.86 -15.72
C VAL A 228 3.01 -4.61 -14.88
N THR A 229 3.91 -4.68 -13.92
CA THR A 229 4.41 -3.53 -13.18
C THR A 229 5.48 -2.82 -13.98
N VAL A 230 5.41 -1.49 -14.01
CA VAL A 230 6.25 -0.56 -14.77
C VAL A 230 6.88 0.41 -13.78
N VAL A 231 8.21 0.44 -13.73
CA VAL A 231 8.99 1.25 -12.78
C VAL A 231 10.01 2.08 -13.56
N PRO A 232 9.70 3.33 -13.91
CA PRO A 232 10.66 4.26 -14.50
C PRO A 232 11.77 4.59 -13.50
N TYR A 233 13.02 4.68 -13.98
CA TYR A 233 14.17 4.98 -13.13
C TYR A 233 15.09 6.05 -13.73
N ASN A 234 15.95 6.62 -12.88
CA ASN A 234 17.00 7.55 -13.27
C ASN A 234 18.19 6.78 -13.85
N GLU A 235 18.44 6.99 -15.14
CA GLU A 235 19.61 6.44 -15.83
C GLU A 235 20.88 7.16 -15.42
N GLY A 236 22.01 6.45 -15.44
CA GLY A 236 23.29 6.99 -15.01
C GLY A 236 24.21 5.90 -14.45
N ASN A 237 25.41 6.30 -14.06
CA ASN A 237 26.47 5.39 -13.64
C ASN A 237 26.19 4.77 -12.26
N ASP A 238 26.38 3.45 -12.14
CA ASP A 238 26.18 2.70 -10.90
C ASP A 238 27.05 3.19 -9.73
N LYS A 239 28.22 3.77 -9.99
CA LYS A 239 29.07 4.35 -8.93
C LYS A 239 28.43 5.57 -8.26
N GLU A 240 27.59 6.30 -8.98
CA GLU A 240 26.95 7.53 -8.50
C GLU A 240 25.54 7.26 -7.96
N LEU A 241 24.79 6.41 -8.65
CA LEU A 241 23.37 6.15 -8.39
C LEU A 241 23.09 4.79 -7.73
N GLY A 242 24.09 3.93 -7.57
CA GLY A 242 23.92 2.54 -7.16
C GLY A 242 23.39 1.64 -8.28
N ALA A 243 23.24 0.35 -8.01
CA ALA A 243 22.59 -0.58 -8.94
C ALA A 243 21.15 -0.11 -9.28
N VAL A 244 20.65 -0.45 -10.47
CA VAL A 244 19.32 -0.02 -10.92
C VAL A 244 18.22 -0.52 -9.97
N ALA A 245 18.29 -1.77 -9.57
CA ALA A 245 17.38 -2.39 -8.63
C ALA A 245 18.06 -3.55 -7.87
N THR A 246 17.56 -3.82 -6.67
CA THR A 246 17.79 -5.06 -5.92
C THR A 246 16.76 -6.08 -6.41
N THR A 247 17.20 -7.24 -6.89
CA THR A 247 16.33 -8.24 -7.56
C THR A 247 16.49 -9.65 -7.01
N ASP A 248 17.16 -9.81 -5.87
CA ASP A 248 17.54 -11.10 -5.30
C ASP A 248 16.93 -11.36 -3.90
N TYR A 249 15.94 -10.56 -3.47
CA TYR A 249 15.25 -10.70 -2.18
C TYR A 249 14.78 -12.13 -1.85
N PHE A 250 14.33 -12.88 -2.87
CA PHE A 250 13.89 -14.27 -2.75
C PHE A 250 14.64 -15.19 -3.74
N GLY A 251 15.89 -14.82 -4.05
CA GLY A 251 16.60 -15.31 -5.22
C GLY A 251 16.41 -14.39 -6.43
N GLU A 252 17.34 -14.46 -7.37
CA GLU A 252 17.37 -13.58 -8.55
C GLU A 252 16.12 -13.75 -9.42
N ILE A 253 15.46 -12.64 -9.77
CA ILE A 253 14.28 -12.68 -10.62
C ILE A 253 14.64 -13.20 -12.03
N PRO A 254 13.96 -14.26 -12.52
CA PRO A 254 14.22 -14.80 -13.86
C PRO A 254 14.03 -13.78 -14.98
N SER A 255 14.88 -13.84 -16.00
CA SER A 255 14.88 -12.88 -17.12
C SER A 255 13.60 -12.88 -17.97
N ASP A 256 12.77 -13.92 -17.90
CA ASP A 256 11.45 -13.97 -18.55
C ASP A 256 10.35 -13.30 -17.70
N ARG A 257 10.69 -12.81 -16.51
CA ARG A 257 9.80 -12.13 -15.55
C ARG A 257 10.22 -10.69 -15.24
N ILE A 258 11.45 -10.30 -15.57
CA ILE A 258 11.95 -8.93 -15.46
C ILE A 258 12.60 -8.46 -16.77
N ARG A 259 12.33 -7.22 -17.18
CA ARG A 259 12.95 -6.56 -18.36
C ARG A 259 13.36 -5.13 -18.04
N TYR A 260 14.39 -4.66 -18.74
CA TYR A 260 14.86 -3.28 -18.68
C TYR A 260 14.86 -2.71 -20.09
N GLU A 261 14.19 -1.58 -20.31
CA GLU A 261 14.15 -0.92 -21.62
C GLU A 261 14.01 0.59 -21.44
N ASN A 262 14.92 1.38 -22.04
CA ASN A 262 14.86 2.84 -22.12
C ASN A 262 14.55 3.53 -20.77
N GLY A 263 15.34 3.23 -19.73
CA GLY A 263 15.16 3.82 -18.40
C GLY A 263 13.89 3.35 -17.66
N THR A 264 13.32 2.21 -18.04
CA THR A 264 12.14 1.60 -17.41
C THR A 264 12.38 0.12 -17.10
N LEU A 265 12.02 -0.28 -15.88
CA LEU A 265 12.03 -1.67 -15.43
C LEU A 265 10.59 -2.21 -15.48
N TYR A 266 10.43 -3.41 -16.03
CA TYR A 266 9.15 -4.12 -16.12
C TYR A 266 9.21 -5.42 -15.31
N LEU A 267 8.19 -5.69 -14.51
CA LEU A 267 8.06 -6.90 -13.70
C LEU A 267 6.71 -7.58 -14.01
N LYS A 268 6.73 -8.90 -14.29
CA LYS A 268 5.50 -9.70 -14.35
C LYS A 268 4.92 -9.88 -12.95
N THR A 269 3.72 -9.35 -12.74
CA THR A 269 2.99 -9.42 -11.47
C THR A 269 1.69 -10.21 -11.60
N ASP A 270 1.82 -11.46 -12.01
CA ASP A 270 0.70 -12.36 -12.33
C ASP A 270 0.23 -13.24 -11.15
N GLY A 271 0.86 -13.10 -9.97
CA GLY A 271 0.60 -13.94 -8.81
C GLY A 271 1.12 -15.38 -8.90
N LYS A 272 1.98 -15.71 -9.88
CA LYS A 272 2.44 -17.09 -10.16
C LYS A 272 3.89 -17.37 -9.78
N TYR A 273 4.64 -16.37 -9.35
CA TYR A 273 6.04 -16.52 -8.97
C TYR A 273 6.42 -15.48 -7.92
N ARG A 274 6.87 -15.93 -6.75
CA ARG A 274 7.26 -14.99 -5.69
C ARG A 274 8.49 -14.21 -6.10
N SER A 275 8.37 -12.89 -6.19
CA SER A 275 9.49 -12.01 -6.57
C SER A 275 9.32 -10.64 -5.96
N LYS A 276 10.42 -10.02 -5.54
CA LYS A 276 10.44 -8.64 -5.07
C LYS A 276 11.59 -7.90 -5.75
N LEU A 277 11.29 -6.72 -6.27
CA LEU A 277 12.32 -5.75 -6.63
C LEU A 277 12.34 -4.63 -5.59
N GLY A 278 13.50 -4.01 -5.45
CA GLY A 278 13.69 -2.79 -4.68
C GLY A 278 14.52 -1.79 -5.43
N MET A 279 14.25 -0.51 -5.22
CA MET A 279 14.94 0.59 -5.89
C MET A 279 15.27 1.69 -4.89
N ASN A 280 16.55 2.05 -4.85
CA ASN A 280 17.05 3.09 -3.96
C ASN A 280 16.53 4.49 -4.36
N ALA A 281 16.66 5.44 -3.43
CA ALA A 281 16.15 6.80 -3.58
C ALA A 281 16.77 7.60 -4.75
N LYS A 282 18.01 7.28 -5.16
CA LYS A 282 18.68 7.91 -6.30
C LYS A 282 18.21 7.37 -7.65
N ARG A 283 17.80 6.10 -7.69
CA ARG A 283 17.28 5.45 -8.90
C ARG A 283 15.80 5.67 -9.11
N THR A 284 14.99 5.72 -8.07
CA THR A 284 13.55 5.90 -8.21
C THR A 284 13.20 7.27 -8.78
N LYS A 285 12.17 7.32 -9.63
CA LYS A 285 11.48 8.55 -10.04
C LYS A 285 10.29 8.88 -9.14
N ALA A 286 10.18 8.19 -8.00
CA ALA A 286 9.09 8.27 -7.04
C ALA A 286 7.70 8.00 -7.66
N VAL A 287 7.68 7.11 -8.66
CA VAL A 287 6.49 6.67 -9.39
C VAL A 287 6.66 5.21 -9.80
N ALA A 288 5.59 4.43 -9.68
CA ALA A 288 5.46 3.11 -10.29
C ALA A 288 4.01 2.92 -10.75
N GLY A 289 3.80 2.04 -11.70
CA GLY A 289 2.45 1.67 -12.09
C GLY A 289 2.32 0.19 -12.39
N ASN A 290 1.08 -0.26 -12.49
CA ASN A 290 0.72 -1.60 -12.89
C ASN A 290 -0.41 -1.51 -13.92
N TYR A 291 -0.22 -2.16 -15.07
CA TYR A 291 -1.28 -2.26 -16.06
C TYR A 291 -1.78 -3.69 -16.17
N ASP A 292 -3.09 -3.86 -15.98
CA ASP A 292 -3.79 -5.10 -16.25
C ASP A 292 -4.69 -4.94 -17.49
N PRO A 293 -4.34 -5.55 -18.63
CA PRO A 293 -5.13 -5.47 -19.85
C PRO A 293 -6.44 -6.27 -19.77
N ILE A 294 -6.59 -7.21 -18.83
CA ILE A 294 -7.81 -8.03 -18.67
C ILE A 294 -8.88 -7.21 -17.97
N SER A 295 -8.55 -6.58 -16.84
CA SER A 295 -9.48 -5.67 -16.15
C SER A 295 -9.52 -4.27 -16.76
N ARG A 296 -8.65 -3.98 -17.74
CA ARG A 296 -8.49 -2.66 -18.37
C ARG A 296 -8.23 -1.57 -17.32
N ARG A 297 -7.29 -1.87 -16.41
CA ARG A 297 -6.96 -1.05 -15.25
C ARG A 297 -5.49 -0.62 -15.34
N LEU A 298 -5.25 0.67 -15.23
CA LEU A 298 -3.93 1.25 -14.95
C LEU A 298 -3.95 1.75 -13.51
N THR A 299 -3.14 1.14 -12.66
CA THR A 299 -2.84 1.63 -11.32
C THR A 299 -1.52 2.39 -11.35
N VAL A 300 -1.44 3.53 -10.69
CA VAL A 300 -0.20 4.30 -10.51
C VAL A 300 -0.08 4.71 -9.06
N ILE A 301 1.13 4.62 -8.52
CA ILE A 301 1.47 5.20 -7.22
C ILE A 301 2.48 6.33 -7.42
N THR A 302 2.41 7.35 -6.58
CA THR A 302 3.44 8.39 -6.47
C THR A 302 3.67 8.75 -5.02
N PHE A 303 4.89 9.08 -4.64
CA PHE A 303 5.25 9.36 -3.24
C PHE A 303 6.35 10.42 -3.17
N ASP A 304 6.63 10.97 -1.99
CA ASP A 304 7.84 11.77 -1.77
C ASP A 304 9.06 10.86 -1.59
N ALA A 305 10.16 11.24 -2.23
CA ALA A 305 11.46 10.64 -2.02
C ALA A 305 12.53 11.73 -2.02
N ASP A 306 13.56 11.54 -1.19
CA ASP A 306 14.73 12.41 -1.16
C ASP A 306 15.97 11.58 -1.55
N PRO A 307 16.56 11.80 -2.75
CA PRO A 307 17.70 11.03 -3.22
C PRO A 307 18.97 11.21 -2.38
N GLU A 308 19.05 12.26 -1.56
CA GLU A 308 20.19 12.53 -0.69
C GLU A 308 19.97 12.05 0.75
N SER A 309 18.77 11.56 1.07
CA SER A 309 18.44 11.01 2.37
C SER A 309 18.88 9.55 2.54
N THR A 310 18.86 9.08 3.79
CA THR A 310 19.19 7.70 4.17
C THR A 310 17.91 6.86 4.31
N TYR A 311 17.93 5.63 3.81
CA TYR A 311 16.79 4.70 3.81
C TYR A 311 17.16 3.39 4.52
N LEU A 312 16.19 2.79 5.22
CA LEU A 312 16.43 1.60 6.02
C LEU A 312 16.37 0.31 5.19
N ASN A 313 17.35 -0.57 5.37
CA ASN A 313 17.33 -1.91 4.79
C ASN A 313 16.28 -2.77 5.51
N GLN A 314 15.41 -3.43 4.74
CA GLN A 314 14.29 -4.21 5.24
C GLN A 314 14.60 -5.72 5.40
N GLU A 315 15.74 -6.20 4.87
CA GLU A 315 16.11 -7.61 4.83
C GLU A 315 16.23 -8.20 6.24
N TRP A 316 15.87 -9.49 6.37
CA TRP A 316 16.05 -10.29 7.57
C TRP A 316 17.51 -10.73 7.71
N ASN A 317 18.39 -9.75 7.86
CA ASN A 317 19.82 -9.96 7.94
C ASN A 317 20.48 -8.88 8.83
N PRO A 318 20.74 -9.17 10.11
CA PRO A 318 21.35 -8.19 11.01
C PRO A 318 22.82 -7.88 10.67
N ALA A 319 23.47 -8.66 9.81
CA ALA A 319 24.84 -8.41 9.36
C ALA A 319 24.93 -7.38 8.22
N LYS A 320 23.83 -7.11 7.50
CA LYS A 320 23.76 -6.06 6.48
C LYS A 320 23.79 -4.68 7.14
N ASP A 321 24.19 -3.68 6.35
CA ASP A 321 24.17 -2.28 6.76
C ASP A 321 22.70 -1.80 6.84
N PRO A 322 22.18 -1.47 8.03
CA PRO A 322 20.77 -1.13 8.20
C PRO A 322 20.40 0.21 7.55
N LEU A 323 21.38 1.04 7.17
CA LEU A 323 21.18 2.37 6.59
C LEU A 323 21.29 2.39 5.06
N LYS A 324 21.21 1.22 4.42
CA LYS A 324 21.23 1.06 2.96
C LYS A 324 20.02 0.27 2.49
N GLY A 325 18.90 0.98 2.40
CA GLY A 325 17.63 0.44 1.94
C GLY A 325 17.14 1.01 0.61
N ASP A 326 15.99 0.50 0.22
CA ASP A 326 15.23 0.94 -0.94
C ASP A 326 14.15 1.97 -0.54
N ALA A 327 13.81 2.84 -1.48
CA ALA A 327 12.73 3.81 -1.33
C ALA A 327 11.44 3.35 -2.01
N LEU A 328 11.55 2.44 -2.99
CA LEU A 328 10.45 1.86 -3.75
C LEU A 328 10.64 0.35 -3.80
N ASN A 329 9.56 -0.40 -3.59
CA ASN A 329 9.55 -1.83 -3.87
C ASN A 329 8.34 -2.20 -4.71
N ALA A 330 8.47 -3.29 -5.45
CA ALA A 330 7.33 -3.96 -6.04
C ALA A 330 7.42 -5.47 -5.78
N TYR A 331 6.31 -6.05 -5.36
CA TYR A 331 6.22 -7.46 -4.99
C TYR A 331 5.17 -8.18 -5.83
N ASN A 332 5.46 -9.42 -6.18
CA ASN A 332 4.51 -10.35 -6.75
C ASN A 332 4.37 -11.53 -5.78
N ASP A 333 3.18 -11.70 -5.21
CA ASP A 333 2.89 -12.81 -4.32
C ASP A 333 2.60 -14.06 -5.16
N GLY A 334 3.57 -14.96 -5.22
CA GLY A 334 3.42 -16.28 -5.83
C GLY A 334 3.63 -17.39 -4.80
N PRO A 335 3.43 -18.66 -5.20
CA PRO A 335 3.58 -19.79 -4.30
C PRO A 335 4.98 -19.87 -3.68
N LEU A 336 5.04 -20.29 -2.42
CA LEU A 336 6.27 -20.72 -1.74
C LEU A 336 6.73 -22.10 -2.24
N ASP A 337 7.91 -22.54 -1.80
CA ASP A 337 8.48 -23.85 -2.17
C ASP A 337 7.58 -25.04 -1.79
N ASP A 338 6.77 -24.90 -0.74
CA ASP A 338 5.79 -25.90 -0.29
C ASP A 338 4.44 -25.79 -1.04
N GLY A 339 4.31 -24.84 -1.96
CA GLY A 339 3.11 -24.57 -2.76
C GLY A 339 2.04 -23.73 -2.05
N SER A 340 2.25 -23.35 -0.78
CA SER A 340 1.35 -22.43 -0.08
C SER A 340 1.48 -21.00 -0.63
N ILE A 341 0.42 -20.21 -0.52
CA ILE A 341 0.39 -18.82 -0.95
C ILE A 341 -0.56 -18.02 -0.06
N MET A 342 -0.16 -16.79 0.29
CA MET A 342 -0.96 -15.91 1.14
C MET A 342 -2.14 -15.29 0.38
N GLY A 343 -1.85 -14.78 -0.82
CA GLY A 343 -2.80 -14.13 -1.71
C GLY A 343 -3.45 -15.08 -2.71
N PRO A 344 -3.24 -14.87 -4.03
CA PRO A 344 -2.22 -13.99 -4.65
C PRO A 344 -2.60 -12.50 -4.66
N PHE A 345 -1.59 -11.63 -4.55
CA PHE A 345 -1.66 -10.18 -4.72
C PHE A 345 -0.37 -9.67 -5.37
N LEU A 346 -0.36 -8.41 -5.79
CA LEU A 346 0.87 -7.68 -6.07
C LEU A 346 0.95 -6.47 -5.14
N GLU A 347 2.17 -6.01 -4.86
CA GLU A 347 2.37 -4.77 -4.11
C GLU A 347 3.18 -3.75 -4.89
N LEU A 348 2.80 -2.49 -4.70
CA LEU A 348 3.65 -1.34 -4.96
C LEU A 348 3.85 -0.64 -3.62
N GLU A 349 5.09 -0.35 -3.29
CA GLU A 349 5.45 0.07 -1.94
C GLU A 349 6.37 1.29 -1.98
N SER A 350 6.31 2.12 -0.94
CA SER A 350 7.26 3.22 -0.75
C SER A 350 7.71 3.33 0.70
N CYS A 351 8.96 3.74 0.90
CA CYS A 351 9.51 4.03 2.22
C CYS A 351 9.81 5.53 2.36
N SER A 352 9.67 6.04 3.57
CA SER A 352 10.24 7.34 3.95
C SER A 352 11.74 7.22 4.21
N PRO A 353 12.47 8.35 4.32
CA PRO A 353 13.76 8.38 4.97
C PRO A 353 13.73 7.81 6.39
N VAL A 354 14.91 7.48 6.91
CA VAL A 354 15.12 7.07 8.31
C VAL A 354 14.70 8.17 9.29
N ALA A 355 14.02 7.79 10.37
CA ALA A 355 13.49 8.72 11.36
C ALA A 355 14.47 8.95 12.53
N PHE A 356 15.61 9.59 12.33
CA PHE A 356 16.46 10.03 13.46
C PHE A 356 15.87 11.28 14.13
N LEU A 357 14.82 11.06 14.93
CA LEU A 357 13.99 12.11 15.52
C LEU A 357 14.36 12.39 16.97
N LYS A 358 14.48 13.66 17.32
CA LYS A 358 14.53 14.12 18.72
C LYS A 358 13.17 13.95 19.41
N SER A 359 13.18 13.99 20.74
CA SER A 359 11.94 14.00 21.54
C SER A 359 10.97 15.08 21.03
N GLY A 360 9.77 14.67 20.63
CA GLY A 360 8.71 15.54 20.10
C GLY A 360 8.84 15.90 18.61
N GLU A 361 9.94 15.54 17.95
CA GLU A 361 10.13 15.76 16.52
C GLU A 361 9.30 14.77 15.69
N SER A 362 9.00 15.14 14.45
CA SER A 362 8.17 14.34 13.55
C SER A 362 8.77 14.19 12.16
N LEU A 363 8.45 13.06 11.52
CA LEU A 363 8.68 12.80 10.10
C LEU A 363 7.32 12.54 9.43
N SER A 364 7.16 13.00 8.20
CA SER A 364 5.99 12.73 7.36
C SER A 364 6.38 12.01 6.07
N HIS A 365 5.45 11.20 5.54
CA HIS A 365 5.55 10.56 4.24
C HIS A 365 4.17 10.54 3.57
N THR A 366 4.11 11.15 2.40
CA THR A 366 2.96 11.27 1.52
C THR A 366 3.02 10.22 0.42
N HIS A 367 1.91 9.50 0.25
CA HIS A 367 1.76 8.48 -0.77
C HIS A 367 0.41 8.66 -1.45
N HIS A 368 0.38 8.54 -2.78
CA HIS A 368 -0.83 8.67 -3.57
C HIS A 368 -1.06 7.41 -4.39
N VAL A 369 -2.33 6.99 -4.45
CA VAL A 369 -2.78 5.88 -5.29
C VAL A 369 -3.77 6.41 -6.31
N TYR A 370 -3.56 6.05 -7.56
CA TYR A 370 -4.42 6.39 -8.69
C TYR A 370 -4.85 5.11 -9.38
N HIS A 371 -6.15 4.98 -9.62
CA HIS A 371 -6.67 3.98 -10.52
C HIS A 371 -7.38 4.64 -11.69
N PHE A 372 -7.08 4.14 -12.89
CA PHE A 372 -7.73 4.50 -14.12
C PHE A 372 -8.30 3.25 -14.77
N THR A 373 -9.57 3.30 -15.17
CA THR A 373 -10.25 2.22 -15.89
C THR A 373 -10.82 2.74 -17.19
N GLY A 374 -10.63 2.01 -18.28
CA GLY A 374 -11.08 2.45 -19.60
C GLY A 374 -10.39 1.67 -20.71
N ASP A 375 -10.75 1.95 -21.96
CA ASP A 375 -10.10 1.28 -23.08
C ASP A 375 -8.64 1.72 -23.24
N GLU A 376 -7.83 0.86 -23.86
CA GLU A 376 -6.39 1.09 -24.06
C GLU A 376 -6.09 2.45 -24.72
N ALA A 377 -6.94 2.89 -25.65
CA ALA A 377 -6.81 4.19 -26.30
C ALA A 377 -6.97 5.38 -25.33
N ALA A 378 -7.82 5.25 -24.31
CA ALA A 378 -8.03 6.28 -23.28
C ALA A 378 -6.95 6.21 -22.19
N LEU A 379 -6.45 5.02 -21.86
CA LEU A 379 -5.46 4.83 -20.80
C LEU A 379 -4.01 5.05 -21.25
N SER A 380 -3.67 4.81 -22.53
CA SER A 380 -2.29 4.94 -23.03
C SER A 380 -1.71 6.35 -22.86
N PRO A 381 -2.45 7.44 -23.15
CA PRO A 381 -1.94 8.79 -22.90
C PRO A 381 -1.60 9.05 -21.42
N ILE A 382 -2.36 8.48 -20.49
CA ILE A 382 -2.09 8.60 -19.04
C ILE A 382 -0.81 7.83 -18.69
N CYS A 383 -0.66 6.60 -19.20
CA CYS A 383 0.53 5.78 -19.01
C CYS A 383 1.79 6.46 -19.55
N GLU A 384 1.71 7.04 -20.76
CA GLU A 384 2.81 7.76 -21.38
C GLU A 384 3.19 9.01 -20.57
N LYS A 385 2.19 9.73 -20.06
CA LYS A 385 2.42 10.94 -19.27
C LYS A 385 3.09 10.66 -17.92
N LEU A 386 2.65 9.61 -17.22
CA LEU A 386 3.09 9.31 -15.85
C LEU A 386 4.29 8.36 -15.80
N LEU A 387 4.35 7.41 -16.71
CA LEU A 387 5.33 6.31 -16.70
C LEU A 387 6.27 6.34 -17.91
N GLY A 388 6.04 7.22 -18.88
CA GLY A 388 6.92 7.37 -20.05
C GLY A 388 6.77 6.26 -21.09
N VAL A 389 5.77 5.39 -20.98
CA VAL A 389 5.60 4.21 -21.84
C VAL A 389 4.16 4.05 -22.34
N SER A 390 4.00 3.50 -23.54
CA SER A 390 2.67 3.19 -24.09
C SER A 390 2.14 1.85 -23.57
N LEU A 391 0.82 1.70 -23.47
CA LEU A 391 0.23 0.41 -23.06
C LEU A 391 0.48 -0.70 -24.08
N LYS A 392 0.68 -0.36 -25.34
CA LYS A 392 1.10 -1.31 -26.37
C LYS A 392 2.45 -1.93 -26.01
N GLN A 393 3.43 -1.11 -25.61
CA GLN A 393 4.74 -1.58 -25.18
C GLN A 393 4.63 -2.50 -23.96
N VAL A 394 3.87 -2.07 -22.94
CA VAL A 394 3.65 -2.86 -21.71
C VAL A 394 3.06 -4.25 -22.02
N LYS A 395 2.10 -4.33 -22.95
CA LYS A 395 1.47 -5.61 -23.36
C LYS A 395 2.38 -6.55 -24.15
N THR A 396 3.49 -6.05 -24.70
CA THR A 396 4.38 -6.84 -25.57
C THR A 396 5.76 -7.09 -24.97
N ILE A 397 6.12 -6.45 -23.86
CA ILE A 397 7.48 -6.49 -23.28
C ILE A 397 7.96 -7.91 -22.91
N PHE A 398 7.03 -8.84 -22.66
CA PHE A 398 7.32 -10.24 -22.31
C PHE A 398 6.84 -11.26 -23.35
N LYS A 399 6.48 -10.81 -24.56
CA LYS A 399 6.01 -11.68 -25.64
C LYS A 399 7.15 -12.16 -26.54
#